data_AF-D2QKV4-F1
#
_entry.id   AF-D2QKV4-F1
#
_cell.length_a   1.000
_cell.length_b   1.000
_cell.length_c   1.000
_cell.angle_alpha   90.00
_cell.angle_beta   90.00
_cell.angle_gamma   90.00
#
_symmetry.space_group_name_H-M   'P 1'
#
loop_
_entity.id
_entity.type
_entity.pdbx_description
1 polymer ?
#
loop_
_entity_poly.entity_id
_entity_poly.type
_entity_poly.pdbx_seq_one_letter_code
_entity_poly.pdbx_strand_id
1 'polypeptide(L)' 'MLTIKIKPDKGMVDQAGNYPVFLYAYFNGQRFKHSTGEKCSQKQWDKERELASNIVYH' A
#
# COMPACT_ATOMS: atom_id res chain seq x y z
N MET A 1 -2.69 16.95 9.94
CA MET A 1 -1.59 16.16 9.36
C MET A 1 -2.19 15.15 8.39
N LEU A 2 -1.85 15.23 7.10
CA LEU A 2 -2.26 14.27 6.08
C LEU A 2 -1.09 13.32 5.81
N THR A 3 -1.30 12.02 5.94
CA THR A 3 -0.27 11.02 5.61
C THR A 3 -0.76 10.15 4.47
N ILE A 4 -0.02 10.14 3.36
CA ILE A 4 -0.32 9.30 2.19
C ILE A 4 0.71 8.17 2.13
N LYS A 5 0.24 6.93 2.02
CA LYS A 5 1.06 5.73 1.87
C LYS A 5 0.53 4.90 0.71
N ILE A 6 1.37 4.62 -0.28
CA ILE A 6 1.05 3.65 -1.34
C ILE A 6 1.66 2.33 -0.93
N LYS A 7 0.86 1.27 -0.84
CA LYS A 7 1.38 -0.07 -0.56
C LYS A 7 0.48 -1.16 -1.12
N PRO A 8 1.06 -2.32 -1.48
CA PRO A 8 0.27 -3.47 -1.87
C PRO A 8 -0.42 -4.15 -0.67
N ASP A 9 -1.63 -4.66 -0.89
CA ASP A 9 -2.46 -5.29 0.17
C ASP A 9 -2.36 -6.83 0.11
N LYS A 10 -1.81 -7.43 1.17
CA LYS A 10 -1.56 -8.88 1.25
C LYS A 10 -2.85 -9.69 1.36
N GLY A 11 -3.96 -9.08 1.76
CA GLY A 11 -5.23 -9.79 1.94
C GLY A 11 -5.92 -10.21 0.63
N MET A 12 -5.43 -9.77 -0.53
CA MET A 12 -6.10 -9.95 -1.82
C MET A 12 -5.14 -10.38 -2.92
N VAL A 13 -4.54 -11.57 -2.81
CA VAL A 13 -3.73 -12.15 -3.89
C VAL A 13 -4.63 -12.62 -5.03
N ASP A 14 -4.30 -12.25 -6.27
CA ASP A 14 -5.01 -12.78 -7.44
C ASP A 14 -4.56 -14.20 -7.81
N GLN A 15 -5.29 -14.87 -8.72
CA GLN A 15 -4.98 -16.22 -9.16
C GLN A 15 -3.57 -16.38 -9.78
N ALA A 16 -2.95 -15.28 -10.20
CA ALA A 16 -1.61 -15.25 -10.77
C ALA A 16 -0.51 -14.96 -9.72
N GLY A 17 -0.87 -14.84 -8.43
CA GLY A 17 0.08 -14.58 -7.35
C GLY A 17 0.51 -13.11 -7.24
N ASN A 18 -0.22 -12.18 -7.86
CA ASN A 18 0.06 -10.75 -7.78
C ASN A 18 -0.78 -10.06 -6.70
N TYR A 19 -0.21 -9.01 -6.13
CA TYR A 19 -0.79 -8.20 -5.07
C TYR A 19 -1.32 -6.87 -5.63
N PRO A 20 -2.60 -6.53 -5.43
CA PRO A 20 -3.14 -5.24 -5.80
C PRO A 20 -2.51 -4.12 -4.97
N VAL A 21 -2.20 -3.01 -5.64
CA VAL A 21 -1.63 -1.81 -5.03
C VAL A 21 -2.76 -0.88 -4.60
N PHE A 22 -2.65 -0.33 -3.39
CA PHE A 22 -3.61 0.62 -2.85
C PHE A 22 -2.93 1.89 -2.35
N LEU A 23 -3.61 3.00 -2.56
CA LEU A 23 -3.32 4.27 -1.92
C LEU A 23 -4.09 4.34 -0.60
N TYR A 24 -3.37 4.55 0.50
CA TYR A 24 -3.93 4.81 1.82
C TYR A 24 -3.65 6.27 2.19
N ALA A 25 -4.70 7.04 2.42
CA ALA A 25 -4.58 8.38 2.99
C ALA A 25 -5.12 8.40 4.41
N TYR A 26 -4.40 9.02 5.33
CA TYR A 26 -4.79 9.21 6.72
C TYR A 26 -4.97 10.69 6.98
N PHE A 27 -6.18 11.11 7.32
CA PHE A 27 -6.52 12.50 7.60
C PHE A 27 -7.41 12.57 8.84
N ASN A 28 -7.00 13.33 9.86
CA ASN A 28 -7.73 13.46 11.13
C ASN A 28 -8.17 12.12 11.75
N GLY A 29 -7.30 11.10 11.70
CA GLY A 29 -7.59 9.76 12.23
C GLY A 29 -8.45 8.88 11.32
N GLN A 30 -9.01 9.41 10.24
CA GLN A 30 -9.73 8.63 9.24
C GLN A 30 -8.77 8.04 8.20
N ARG A 31 -8.98 6.77 7.85
CA ARG A 31 -8.23 6.06 6.80
C ARG A 31 -9.08 5.92 5.55
N PHE A 32 -8.60 6.51 4.45
CA PHE A 32 -9.13 6.34 3.11
C PHE A 32 -8.30 5.28 2.38
N LYS A 33 -8.97 4.35 1.69
CA LYS A 33 -8.34 3.32 0.85
C LYS A 33 -8.86 3.50 -0.57
N HIS A 34 -7.95 3.64 -1.54
CA HIS A 34 -8.28 3.75 -2.95
C HIS A 34 -7.46 2.74 -3.77
N SER A 35 -8.11 2.00 -4.66
CA SER A 35 -7.44 1.07 -5.57
C SER A 35 -6.70 1.84 -6.65
N THR A 36 -5.44 1.52 -6.91
CA THR A 36 -4.71 2.17 -8.02
C THR A 36 -4.95 1.46 -9.36
N GLY A 37 -5.58 0.28 -9.35
CA GLY A 37 -5.71 -0.59 -10.52
C GLY A 37 -4.42 -1.34 -10.89
N GLU A 38 -3.30 -0.99 -10.27
CA GLU A 38 -2.01 -1.65 -10.46
C GLU A 38 -1.89 -2.91 -9.60
N LYS A 39 -1.03 -3.81 -10.06
CA LYS A 39 -0.66 -5.03 -9.33
C LYS A 39 0.85 -5.14 -9.29
N CYS A 40 1.38 -5.63 -8.18
CA CYS A 40 2.79 -5.90 -8.03
C CYS A 40 3.04 -7.39 -7.75
N SER A 41 4.21 -7.86 -8.14
CA SER A 41 4.67 -9.21 -7.82
C SER A 41 4.99 -9.36 -6.32
N GLN A 42 5.12 -10.60 -5.85
CA GLN A 42 5.61 -10.92 -4.50
C GLN A 42 6.93 -10.20 -4.18
N LYS A 43 7.89 -10.20 -5.11
CA LYS A 43 9.20 -9.58 -4.91
C LYS A 43 9.12 -8.06 -4.67
N GLN A 44 8.20 -7.39 -5.36
CA GLN A 44 7.94 -5.96 -5.13
C GLN A 44 7.24 -5.74 -3.79
N TRP A 45 6.29 -6.60 -3.41
CA TRP A 45 5.64 -6.55 -2.10
C TRP A 45 6.66 -6.65 -0.96
N ASP A 46 7.60 -7.60 -1.04
CA ASP A 46 8.64 -7.79 -0.03
C ASP A 46 9.55 -6.55 0.08
N LYS A 47 9.92 -5.96 -1.07
CA LYS A 47 10.74 -4.73 -1.12
C LYS A 47 10.01 -3.49 -0.58
N GLU A 48 8.76 -3.28 -0.98
CA GLU A 48 7.93 -2.16 -0.50
C GLU A 48 7.61 -2.28 0.99
N ARG A 49 7.43 -3.50 1.51
CA ARG A 49 7.28 -3.74 2.95
C ARG A 49 8.54 -3.31 3.72
N GLU A 50 9.72 -3.61 3.19
CA GLU A 50 11.00 -3.23 3.81
C GLU A 50 11.18 -1.70 3.81
N LEU A 51 10.82 -1.05 2.70
CA LEU A 51 10.89 0.41 2.52
C LEU A 51 9.79 1.19 3.26
N ALA A 52 8.61 0.59 3.51
CA ALA A 52 7.50 1.22 4.23
C ALA A 52 7.76 1.47 5.73
N SER A 53 9.00 1.26 6.19
CA SER A 53 9.50 1.67 7.50
C SER A 53 9.45 3.19 7.66
N ASN A 54 8.30 3.66 8.14
CA ASN A 54 8.03 4.98 8.76
C ASN A 54 8.55 6.23 8.04
N ILE A 55 7.95 6.58 6.89
CA ILE A 55 7.93 7.99 6.47
C ILE A 55 6.79 8.70 7.21
N VAL A 56 7.16 9.48 8.23
CA VAL A 56 6.28 10.42 8.95
C VAL A 56 6.59 11.81 8.40
N TYR A 57 5.63 12.42 7.70
CA TYR A 57 5.72 13.84 7.35
C TYR A 57 5.22 14.66 8.54
N HIS A 58 6.10 15.48 9.12
CA HIS A 58 5.79 16.48 10.14
C HIS A 58 5.13 17.71 9.52
#